data_AF-A0A1G2DTD6-F1
#
_entry.id   AF-A0A1G2DTD6-F1
#
_cell.length_a   1.000
_cell.length_b   1.000
_cell.length_c   1.000
_cell.angle_alpha   90.00
_cell.angle_beta   90.00
_cell.angle_gamma   90.00
#
_symmetry.space_group_name_H-M   'P 1'
#
loop_
_entity.id
_entity.type
_entity.pdbx_description
1 polymer ?
#
loop_
_entity_poly.entity_id
_entity_poly.type
_entity_poly.pdbx_seq_one_letter_code
_entity_poly.pdbx_strand_id
1 'polypeptide(L)'
;MEHSKFSPKDFFLYLGLVAALYVSVGSVLALLFNYVDALFPDALAGYYNSFSGPIRFAMSALIVAFPLLVVFTRIVNGRAREEAARMNLAIRKWLLFLTLFIAGAVIAGDLIALINTFLGGELTARFLSKVVVVLAVFGAVFGYYVKDLKGYWQEHKSTSQTVGLVSGAVMFSIIISGFFIIGSPFTQRLVRFDERRVSDLQTLQWQIVNYWQQKGKIPAKFSDLEDPISGFRVPSDPETGVAYGYEVLEADAFELCATFNLQTLTTKEGKMTKPQQIRYPAADGFAGNENWAHEEGETCFMRTIDPELYPVRTMKQ
;
A
#
# COMPACT_ATOMS: atom_id res chain seq x y z
N MET A 1 -18.60 52.01 -0.99
CA MET A 1 -18.19 50.64 -1.37
C MET A 1 -16.75 50.47 -0.89
N GLU A 2 -16.59 50.02 0.35
CA GLU A 2 -15.27 49.85 0.94
C GLU A 2 -14.66 48.58 0.36
N HIS A 3 -13.64 48.72 -0.48
CA HIS A 3 -12.85 47.58 -0.96
C HIS A 3 -12.22 46.93 0.26
N SER A 4 -12.79 45.83 0.76
CA SER A 4 -12.13 45.03 1.80
C SER A 4 -10.77 44.64 1.23
N LYS A 5 -9.70 45.25 1.74
CA LYS A 5 -8.35 45.03 1.25
C LYS A 5 -8.02 43.56 1.47
N PHE A 6 -8.09 42.78 0.41
CA PHE A 6 -7.66 41.40 0.41
C PHE A 6 -6.17 41.38 0.76
N SER A 7 -5.86 41.00 2.01
CA SER A 7 -4.50 41.02 2.50
C SER A 7 -3.72 39.85 1.91
N PRO A 8 -2.40 39.98 1.65
CA PRO A 8 -1.56 38.83 1.33
C PRO A 8 -1.69 37.69 2.35
N LYS A 9 -1.92 38.02 3.64
CA LYS A 9 -2.16 37.03 4.69
C LYS A 9 -3.44 36.21 4.47
N ASP A 10 -4.49 36.85 3.96
CA ASP A 10 -5.74 36.17 3.65
C ASP A 10 -5.58 35.29 2.42
N PHE A 11 -4.83 35.74 1.41
CA PHE A 11 -4.46 34.91 0.24
C PHE A 11 -3.79 33.60 0.64
N PHE A 12 -2.69 33.67 1.41
CA PHE A 12 -1.97 32.46 1.81
C PHE A 12 -2.80 31.56 2.75
N LEU A 13 -3.66 32.14 3.58
CA LEU A 13 -4.57 31.35 4.43
C LEU A 13 -5.60 30.57 3.60
N TYR A 14 -6.23 31.22 2.62
CA TYR A 14 -7.18 30.55 1.72
C TYR A 14 -6.46 29.56 0.80
N LEU A 15 -5.28 29.88 0.28
CA LEU A 15 -4.47 28.95 -0.50
C LEU A 15 -4.09 27.71 0.31
N GLY A 16 -3.65 27.89 1.55
CA GLY A 16 -3.37 26.81 2.49
C GLY A 16 -4.61 25.97 2.80
N LEU A 17 -5.78 26.61 2.96
CA LEU A 17 -7.06 25.91 3.12
C LEU A 17 -7.40 25.04 1.90
N VAL A 18 -7.26 25.61 0.69
CA VAL A 18 -7.50 24.90 -0.57
C VAL A 18 -6.57 23.70 -0.71
N ALA A 19 -5.27 23.91 -0.50
CA ALA A 19 -4.26 22.86 -0.60
C ALA A 19 -4.53 21.75 0.42
N ALA A 20 -4.76 22.10 1.70
CA ALA A 20 -5.07 21.15 2.75
C ALA A 20 -6.35 20.35 2.46
N LEU A 21 -7.38 21.01 1.90
CA LEU A 21 -8.62 20.35 1.48
C LEU A 21 -8.35 19.29 0.41
N TYR A 22 -7.74 19.67 -0.71
CA TYR A 22 -7.58 18.75 -1.84
C TYR A 22 -6.55 17.65 -1.57
N VAL A 23 -5.49 17.93 -0.81
CA VAL A 23 -4.56 16.89 -0.34
C VAL A 23 -5.28 15.90 0.58
N SER A 24 -6.13 16.39 1.50
CA SER A 24 -6.91 15.50 2.37
C SER A 24 -7.91 14.65 1.58
N VAL A 25 -8.68 15.26 0.67
CA VAL A 25 -9.66 14.56 -0.18
C VAL A 25 -8.97 13.52 -1.05
N GLY A 26 -7.89 13.89 -1.74
CA GLY A 26 -7.14 12.96 -2.58
C GLY A 26 -6.56 11.79 -1.78
N SER A 27 -6.05 12.06 -0.58
CA SER A 27 -5.51 11.02 0.32
C SER A 27 -6.60 10.07 0.84
N VAL A 28 -7.76 10.61 1.21
CA VAL A 28 -8.93 9.80 1.62
C VAL A 28 -9.39 8.89 0.47
N LEU A 29 -9.56 9.45 -0.73
CA LEU A 29 -9.95 8.68 -1.91
C LEU A 29 -8.93 7.57 -2.22
N ALA A 30 -7.64 7.90 -2.18
CA ALA A 30 -6.58 6.92 -2.40
C ALA A 30 -6.64 5.77 -1.38
N LEU A 31 -6.84 6.06 -0.09
CA LEU A 31 -6.95 5.03 0.95
C LEU A 31 -8.21 4.18 0.78
N LEU A 32 -9.37 4.81 0.60
CA LEU A 32 -10.64 4.09 0.43
C LEU A 32 -10.63 3.23 -0.83
N PHE A 33 -10.03 3.70 -1.94
CA PHE A 33 -9.87 2.88 -3.14
C PHE A 33 -8.99 1.66 -2.88
N ASN A 34 -7.91 1.82 -2.10
CA ASN A 34 -7.10 0.67 -1.69
C ASN A 34 -7.87 -0.30 -0.79
N TYR A 35 -8.74 0.19 0.09
CA TYR A 35 -9.57 -0.69 0.92
C TYR A 35 -10.60 -1.44 0.06
N VAL A 36 -11.20 -0.77 -0.92
CA VAL A 36 -12.07 -1.41 -1.91
C VAL A 36 -11.31 -2.49 -2.69
N ASP A 37 -10.06 -2.21 -3.09
CA ASP A 37 -9.22 -3.17 -3.81
C ASP A 37 -8.84 -4.39 -2.97
N ALA A 38 -8.63 -4.20 -1.66
CA ALA A 38 -8.38 -5.27 -0.72
C ALA A 38 -9.64 -6.11 -0.43
N LEU A 39 -10.82 -5.49 -0.41
CA LEU A 39 -12.10 -6.16 -0.14
C LEU A 39 -12.67 -6.88 -1.37
N PHE A 40 -12.41 -6.35 -2.56
CA PHE A 40 -12.85 -6.90 -3.84
C PHE A 40 -11.63 -7.16 -4.74
N PRO A 41 -10.80 -8.18 -4.41
CA PRO A 41 -9.66 -8.55 -5.22
C PRO A 41 -10.13 -8.99 -6.61
N ASP A 42 -9.40 -8.56 -7.62
CA ASP A 42 -9.63 -8.97 -9.00
C ASP A 42 -8.76 -10.20 -9.27
N ALA A 43 -9.39 -11.28 -9.73
CA ALA A 43 -8.73 -12.55 -10.00
C ALA A 43 -7.74 -12.47 -11.18
N LEU A 44 -7.91 -11.48 -12.06
CA LEU A 44 -7.03 -11.24 -13.21
C LEU A 44 -6.00 -10.14 -12.95
N ALA A 45 -6.26 -9.26 -11.97
CA ALA A 45 -5.27 -8.30 -11.53
C ALA A 45 -4.13 -9.04 -10.80
N GLY A 46 -2.93 -8.95 -11.35
CA GLY A 46 -1.73 -9.45 -10.69
C GLY A 46 -1.53 -8.87 -9.28
N TYR A 47 -0.58 -9.47 -8.56
CA TYR A 47 -0.16 -9.18 -7.18
C TYR A 47 -0.58 -7.81 -6.58
N TYR A 48 -1.42 -7.85 -5.53
CA TYR A 48 -1.78 -6.67 -4.75
C TYR A 48 -0.73 -6.40 -3.65
N ASN A 49 0.20 -5.47 -3.90
CA ASN A 49 1.12 -5.00 -2.86
C ASN A 49 0.39 -4.08 -1.87
N SER A 50 -0.16 -4.64 -0.80
CA SER A 50 -1.01 -3.86 0.12
C SER A 50 -0.24 -2.78 0.89
N PHE A 51 1.11 -2.71 0.91
CA PHE A 51 1.86 -1.57 1.50
C PHE A 51 2.72 -0.83 0.47
N SER A 52 2.13 -0.60 -0.70
CA SER A 52 2.74 0.18 -1.76
C SER A 52 3.11 1.60 -1.30
N GLY A 53 4.12 2.21 -1.95
CA GLY A 53 4.52 3.61 -1.70
C GLY A 53 3.35 4.61 -1.69
N PRO A 54 2.38 4.52 -2.62
CA PRO A 54 1.21 5.39 -2.66
C PRO A 54 0.34 5.37 -1.39
N ILE A 55 0.14 4.21 -0.78
CA ILE A 55 -0.66 4.08 0.46
C ILE A 55 0.04 4.81 1.61
N ARG A 56 1.36 4.58 1.77
CA ARG A 56 2.16 5.25 2.79
C ARG A 56 2.12 6.77 2.64
N PHE A 57 2.22 7.25 1.39
CA PHE A 57 2.12 8.67 1.08
C PHE A 57 0.74 9.23 1.39
N ALA A 58 -0.34 8.54 1.02
CA ALA A 58 -1.70 8.96 1.32
C ALA A 58 -1.95 9.02 2.84
N MET A 59 -1.50 8.02 3.60
CA MET A 59 -1.61 8.05 5.07
C MET A 59 -0.84 9.23 5.68
N SER A 60 0.42 9.45 5.29
CA SER A 60 1.23 10.54 5.84
C SER A 60 0.68 11.92 5.44
N ALA A 61 0.26 12.07 4.19
CA ALA A 61 -0.38 13.28 3.69
C ALA A 61 -1.67 13.57 4.46
N LEU A 62 -2.51 12.56 4.71
CA LEU A 62 -3.76 12.75 5.45
C LEU A 62 -3.53 13.12 6.92
N ILE A 63 -2.56 12.49 7.59
CA ILE A 63 -2.18 12.77 8.98
C ILE A 63 -1.77 14.23 9.17
N VAL A 64 -1.13 14.84 8.15
CA VAL A 64 -0.65 16.23 8.22
C VAL A 64 -1.68 17.23 7.66
N ALA A 65 -2.22 16.95 6.47
CA ALA A 65 -3.09 17.88 5.76
C ALA A 65 -4.44 18.06 6.45
N PHE A 66 -5.01 17.01 7.06
CA PHE A 66 -6.33 17.12 7.67
C PHE A 66 -6.34 17.99 8.94
N PRO A 67 -5.40 17.85 9.90
CA PRO A 67 -5.30 18.80 11.00
C PRO A 67 -5.12 20.25 10.54
N LEU A 68 -4.30 20.47 9.50
CA LEU A 68 -4.13 21.79 8.89
C LEU A 68 -5.44 22.32 8.30
N LEU A 69 -6.21 21.49 7.60
CA LEU A 69 -7.53 21.83 7.07
C LEU A 69 -8.47 22.29 8.19
N VAL A 70 -8.53 21.56 9.30
CA VAL A 70 -9.37 21.91 10.46
C VAL A 70 -8.91 23.23 11.08
N VAL A 71 -7.61 23.42 11.26
CA VAL A 71 -7.04 24.67 11.83
C VAL A 71 -7.34 25.86 10.93
N PHE A 72 -7.06 25.76 9.63
CA PHE A 72 -7.35 26.83 8.67
C PHE A 72 -8.84 27.15 8.63
N THR A 73 -9.69 26.12 8.62
CA THR A 73 -11.15 26.29 8.66
C THR A 73 -11.60 27.03 9.91
N ARG A 74 -11.04 26.70 11.09
CA ARG A 74 -11.37 27.40 12.35
C ARG A 74 -10.92 28.85 12.35
N ILE A 75 -9.73 29.15 11.83
CA ILE A 75 -9.24 30.53 11.71
C ILE A 75 -10.13 31.33 10.75
N VAL A 76 -10.44 30.76 9.59
CA VAL A 76 -11.26 31.38 8.55
C VAL A 76 -12.70 31.63 9.03
N ASN A 77 -13.30 30.67 9.73
CA ASN A 77 -14.64 30.81 10.29
C ASN A 77 -14.68 31.75 11.50
N GLY A 78 -13.62 31.80 12.32
CA GLY A 78 -13.48 32.76 13.41
C GLY A 78 -13.47 34.20 12.87
N ARG A 79 -12.58 34.49 11.92
CA ARG A 79 -12.47 35.82 11.29
C ARG A 79 -13.74 36.26 10.58
N ALA A 80 -14.48 35.34 9.96
CA ALA A 80 -15.73 35.66 9.28
C ALA A 80 -16.88 36.02 10.22
N ARG A 81 -16.80 35.65 11.51
CA ARG A 81 -17.81 36.04 12.52
C ARG A 81 -17.57 37.42 13.10
N GLU A 82 -16.31 37.85 13.14
CA GLU A 82 -15.93 39.17 13.62
C GLU A 82 -16.30 40.27 12.60
N GLU A 83 -16.25 39.94 11.30
CA GLU A 83 -16.48 40.92 10.24
C GLU A 83 -17.29 40.30 9.08
N ALA A 84 -18.58 40.62 8.99
CA ALA A 84 -19.50 40.09 7.97
C ALA A 84 -19.04 40.39 6.52
N ALA A 85 -18.30 41.47 6.30
CA ALA A 85 -17.72 41.80 4.99
C ALA A 85 -16.75 40.71 4.47
N ARG A 86 -16.09 39.95 5.37
CA ARG A 86 -15.20 38.84 5.00
C ARG A 86 -15.93 37.57 4.60
N MET A 87 -17.24 37.48 4.84
CA MET A 87 -18.08 36.36 4.40
C MET A 87 -18.32 36.41 2.88
N ASN A 88 -18.30 37.61 2.28
CA ASN A 88 -18.58 37.84 0.86
C ASN A 88 -17.35 37.73 -0.06
N LEU A 89 -16.22 37.21 0.44
CA LEU A 89 -15.00 37.07 -0.37
C LEU A 89 -15.25 36.14 -1.56
N ALA A 90 -14.95 36.65 -2.77
CA ALA A 90 -15.10 35.95 -4.04
C ALA A 90 -14.45 34.55 -4.04
N ILE A 91 -13.40 34.37 -3.22
CA ILE A 91 -12.66 33.11 -3.07
C ILE A 91 -13.49 31.98 -2.48
N ARG A 92 -14.42 32.23 -1.55
CA ARG A 92 -15.31 31.18 -1.01
C ARG A 92 -16.28 30.67 -2.08
N LYS A 93 -16.79 31.57 -2.92
CA LYS A 93 -17.64 31.22 -4.07
C LYS A 93 -16.82 30.46 -5.11
N TRP A 94 -15.61 30.92 -5.40
CA TRP A 94 -14.71 30.27 -6.36
C TRP A 94 -14.31 28.86 -5.91
N LEU A 95 -14.04 28.66 -4.62
CA LEU A 95 -13.81 27.34 -4.01
C LEU A 95 -14.97 26.38 -4.30
N LEU A 96 -16.22 26.83 -4.17
CA LEU A 96 -17.36 25.99 -4.50
C LEU A 96 -17.46 25.67 -5.98
N PHE A 97 -17.31 26.66 -6.85
CA PHE A 97 -17.30 26.41 -8.30
C PHE A 97 -16.16 25.46 -8.70
N LEU A 98 -14.98 25.59 -8.09
CA LEU A 98 -13.86 24.69 -8.29
C LEU A 98 -14.16 23.28 -7.78
N THR A 99 -14.71 23.13 -6.57
CA THR A 99 -15.12 21.81 -6.04
C THR A 99 -16.21 21.17 -6.90
N LEU A 100 -17.18 21.94 -7.39
CA LEU A 100 -18.25 21.46 -8.26
C LEU A 100 -17.71 21.05 -9.63
N PHE A 101 -16.79 21.85 -10.19
CA PHE A 101 -16.12 21.52 -11.45
C PHE A 101 -15.31 20.24 -11.34
N ILE A 102 -14.50 20.11 -10.28
CA ILE A 102 -13.70 18.89 -10.04
C ILE A 102 -14.62 17.69 -9.78
N ALA A 103 -15.66 17.83 -8.95
CA ALA A 103 -16.63 16.76 -8.72
C ALA A 103 -17.30 16.32 -10.03
N GLY A 104 -17.70 17.27 -10.88
CA GLY A 104 -18.27 16.98 -12.20
C GLY A 104 -17.29 16.27 -13.14
N ALA A 105 -16.02 16.71 -13.17
CA ALA A 105 -14.97 16.07 -13.96
C ALA A 105 -14.68 14.64 -13.48
N VAL A 106 -14.65 14.42 -12.16
CA VAL A 106 -14.46 13.08 -11.58
C VAL A 106 -15.66 12.19 -11.89
N ILE A 107 -16.90 12.67 -11.72
CA ILE A 107 -18.11 11.91 -12.07
C ILE A 107 -18.11 11.54 -13.57
N ALA A 108 -17.71 12.46 -14.44
CA ALA A 108 -17.61 12.18 -15.87
C ALA A 108 -16.53 11.13 -16.17
N GLY A 109 -15.35 11.25 -15.54
CA GLY A 109 -14.28 10.25 -15.65
C GLY A 109 -14.70 8.86 -15.15
N ASP A 110 -15.40 8.82 -14.01
CA ASP A 110 -15.96 7.59 -13.44
C ASP A 110 -17.01 7.00 -14.39
N LEU A 111 -17.91 7.80 -14.97
CA LEU A 111 -18.89 7.30 -15.93
C LEU A 111 -18.23 6.73 -17.19
N ILE A 112 -17.18 7.37 -17.69
CA ILE A 112 -16.38 6.87 -18.82
C ILE A 112 -15.75 5.52 -18.46
N ALA A 113 -15.14 5.40 -17.28
CA ALA A 113 -14.55 4.16 -16.79
C ALA A 113 -15.60 3.05 -16.57
N LEU A 114 -16.78 3.39 -16.05
CA LEU A 114 -17.90 2.46 -15.90
C LEU A 114 -18.34 1.90 -17.25
N ILE A 115 -18.53 2.79 -18.24
CA ILE A 115 -18.93 2.36 -19.59
C ILE A 115 -17.82 1.51 -20.21
N ASN A 116 -16.55 1.90 -20.07
CA ASN A 116 -15.42 1.15 -20.61
C ASN A 116 -15.31 -0.27 -20.02
N THR A 117 -15.43 -0.41 -18.70
CA THR A 117 -15.42 -1.71 -17.99
C THR A 117 -16.66 -2.55 -18.30
N PHE A 118 -17.84 -1.94 -18.36
CA PHE A 118 -19.08 -2.61 -18.78
C PHE A 118 -18.98 -3.13 -20.22
N LEU A 119 -18.47 -2.33 -21.15
CA LEU A 119 -18.23 -2.74 -22.54
C LEU A 119 -17.16 -3.84 -22.64
N GLY A 120 -16.25 -3.91 -21.68
CA GLY A 120 -15.29 -5.01 -21.50
C GLY A 120 -15.88 -6.29 -20.89
N GLY A 121 -17.15 -6.29 -20.47
CA GLY A 121 -17.84 -7.45 -19.89
C GLY A 121 -17.61 -7.65 -18.38
N GLU A 122 -16.95 -6.72 -17.69
CA GLU A 122 -16.59 -6.83 -16.27
C GLU A 122 -17.24 -5.71 -15.45
N LEU A 123 -18.50 -5.88 -15.06
CA LEU A 123 -19.11 -5.00 -14.06
C LEU A 123 -18.64 -5.41 -12.65
N THR A 124 -17.49 -4.90 -12.22
CA THR A 124 -16.90 -5.32 -10.93
C THR A 124 -17.54 -4.58 -9.76
N ALA A 125 -17.90 -5.31 -8.69
CA ALA A 125 -18.34 -4.72 -7.41
C ALA A 125 -17.31 -3.71 -6.85
N ARG A 126 -16.03 -3.94 -7.18
CA ARG A 126 -14.89 -3.04 -6.96
C ARG A 126 -15.12 -1.66 -7.59
N PHE A 127 -15.49 -1.60 -8.86
CA PHE A 127 -15.74 -0.34 -9.56
C PHE A 127 -16.90 0.43 -8.93
N LEU A 128 -18.05 -0.23 -8.74
CA LEU A 128 -19.24 0.41 -8.17
C LEU A 128 -18.95 0.99 -6.77
N SER A 129 -18.21 0.26 -5.94
CA SER A 129 -17.79 0.71 -4.62
C SER A 129 -16.92 1.97 -4.66
N LYS A 130 -16.01 2.10 -5.66
CA LYS A 130 -15.20 3.31 -5.84
C LYS A 130 -16.03 4.53 -6.23
N VAL A 131 -17.00 4.37 -7.12
CA VAL A 131 -17.92 5.47 -7.50
C VAL A 131 -18.72 5.94 -6.29
N VAL A 132 -19.25 5.02 -5.48
CA VAL A 132 -19.97 5.37 -4.25
C VAL A 132 -19.06 6.15 -3.28
N VAL A 133 -17.81 5.73 -3.13
CA VAL A 133 -16.81 6.44 -2.31
C VAL A 133 -16.59 7.87 -2.82
N VAL A 134 -16.40 8.06 -4.12
CA VAL A 134 -16.23 9.40 -4.73
C VAL A 134 -17.45 10.28 -4.44
N LEU A 135 -18.65 9.79 -4.73
CA LEU A 135 -19.88 10.53 -4.51
C LEU A 135 -20.09 10.90 -3.04
N ALA A 136 -19.79 9.98 -2.12
CA ALA A 136 -19.89 10.24 -0.69
C ALA A 136 -18.90 11.32 -0.23
N VAL A 137 -17.62 11.25 -0.65
CA VAL A 137 -16.58 12.22 -0.25
C VAL A 137 -16.86 13.60 -0.84
N PHE A 138 -17.09 13.70 -2.15
CA PHE A 138 -17.40 14.97 -2.80
C PHE A 138 -18.74 15.54 -2.34
N GLY A 139 -19.76 14.70 -2.12
CA GLY A 139 -21.05 15.11 -1.58
C GLY A 139 -20.94 15.70 -0.18
N ALA A 140 -20.14 15.09 0.70
CA ALA A 140 -19.87 15.62 2.03
C ALA A 140 -19.14 16.97 1.99
N VAL A 141 -18.08 17.08 1.17
CA VAL A 141 -17.32 18.33 0.99
C VAL A 141 -18.21 19.44 0.42
N PHE A 142 -18.95 19.15 -0.66
CA PHE A 142 -19.86 20.10 -1.29
C PHE A 142 -20.95 20.56 -0.31
N GLY A 143 -21.59 19.62 0.41
CA GLY A 143 -22.61 19.92 1.41
C GLY A 143 -22.08 20.82 2.53
N TYR A 144 -20.84 20.62 2.98
CA TYR A 144 -20.18 21.49 3.96
C TYR A 144 -20.02 22.92 3.44
N TYR A 145 -19.49 23.09 2.23
CA TYR A 145 -19.23 24.42 1.67
C TYR A 145 -20.50 25.15 1.21
N VAL A 146 -21.54 24.45 0.77
CA VAL A 146 -22.86 25.06 0.51
C VAL A 146 -23.44 25.67 1.79
N LYS A 147 -23.33 24.97 2.93
CA LYS A 147 -23.74 25.52 4.23
C LYS A 147 -22.85 26.71 4.64
N ASP A 148 -21.57 26.67 4.29
CA ASP A 148 -20.64 27.78 4.54
C ASP A 148 -21.00 29.05 3.75
N LEU A 149 -21.38 28.94 2.47
CA LEU A 149 -21.87 30.09 1.70
C LEU A 149 -23.16 30.68 2.24
N LYS A 150 -24.03 29.83 2.80
CA LYS A 150 -25.28 30.28 3.41
C LYS A 150 -25.07 30.95 4.77
N GLY A 151 -23.83 31.06 5.26
CA GLY A 151 -23.53 31.65 6.56
C GLY A 151 -23.87 30.76 7.76
N TYR A 152 -24.25 29.49 7.52
CA TYR A 152 -24.79 28.61 8.56
C TYR A 152 -23.78 28.35 9.69
N TRP A 153 -22.50 28.18 9.34
CA TRP A 153 -21.44 27.90 10.32
C TRP A 153 -21.07 29.12 11.16
N GLN A 154 -21.38 30.32 10.69
CA GLN A 154 -21.15 31.59 11.36
C GLN A 154 -22.20 31.80 12.44
N GLU A 155 -23.46 31.51 12.13
CA GLU A 155 -24.58 31.56 13.06
C GLU A 155 -24.52 30.43 14.12
N HIS A 156 -24.09 29.23 13.72
CA HIS A 156 -24.12 28.03 14.59
C HIS A 156 -22.71 27.59 15.03
N LYS A 157 -22.13 28.30 16.00
CA LYS A 157 -20.76 28.04 16.50
C LYS A 157 -20.53 26.59 16.94
N SER A 158 -21.41 26.06 17.79
CA SER A 158 -21.29 24.72 18.35
C SER A 158 -21.36 23.66 17.24
N THR A 159 -22.31 23.78 16.31
CA THR A 159 -22.46 22.86 15.18
C THR A 159 -21.22 22.84 14.29
N SER A 160 -20.60 23.99 14.03
CA SER A 160 -19.35 24.06 13.28
C SER A 160 -18.19 23.33 13.98
N GLN A 161 -18.11 23.42 15.31
CA GLN A 161 -17.10 22.70 16.09
C GLN A 161 -17.36 21.19 16.12
N THR A 162 -18.62 20.78 16.27
CA THR A 162 -19.04 19.37 16.25
C THR A 162 -18.73 18.72 14.90
N VAL A 163 -19.00 19.40 13.78
CA VAL A 163 -18.65 18.88 12.45
C VAL A 163 -17.15 18.65 12.32
N GLY A 164 -16.32 19.60 12.78
CA GLY A 164 -14.86 19.41 12.80
C GLY A 164 -14.43 18.21 13.65
N LEU A 165 -15.08 17.97 14.80
CA LEU A 165 -14.80 16.82 15.67
C LEU A 165 -15.21 15.50 15.00
N VAL A 166 -16.42 15.43 14.44
CA VAL A 166 -16.94 14.26 13.73
C VAL A 166 -16.07 13.94 12.52
N SER A 167 -15.72 14.94 11.71
CA SER A 167 -14.78 14.74 10.60
C SER A 167 -13.42 14.22 11.09
N GLY A 168 -12.92 14.72 12.23
CA GLY A 168 -11.69 14.20 12.83
C GLY A 168 -11.79 12.75 13.27
N ALA A 169 -12.89 12.35 13.90
CA ALA A 169 -13.16 10.97 14.28
C ALA A 169 -13.25 10.06 13.04
N VAL A 170 -13.92 10.51 11.99
CA VAL A 170 -14.00 9.78 10.71
C VAL A 170 -12.61 9.60 10.09
N MET A 171 -11.80 10.66 10.03
CA MET A 171 -10.43 10.55 9.49
C MET A 171 -9.55 9.60 10.30
N PHE A 172 -9.65 9.66 11.63
CA PHE A 172 -8.93 8.75 12.51
C PHE A 172 -9.35 7.30 12.29
N SER A 173 -10.67 7.05 12.12
CA SER A 173 -11.18 5.72 11.81
C SER A 173 -10.64 5.18 10.47
N ILE A 174 -10.61 5.99 9.41
CA ILE A 174 -10.05 5.60 8.10
C ILE A 174 -8.58 5.18 8.25
N ILE A 175 -7.77 6.00 8.93
CA ILE A 175 -6.34 5.71 9.14
C ILE A 175 -6.14 4.41 9.92
N ILE A 176 -6.92 4.21 11.00
CA ILE A 176 -6.85 2.99 11.82
C ILE A 176 -7.28 1.76 11.03
N SER A 177 -8.41 1.83 10.31
CA SER A 177 -8.88 0.75 9.44
C SER A 177 -7.81 0.35 8.41
N GLY A 178 -7.03 1.32 7.91
CA GLY A 178 -5.87 1.06 7.09
C GLY A 178 -4.89 0.08 7.72
N PHE A 179 -4.52 0.26 8.99
CA PHE A 179 -3.58 -0.65 9.65
C PHE A 179 -4.14 -2.07 9.81
N PHE A 180 -5.45 -2.22 9.97
CA PHE A 180 -6.10 -3.55 10.06
C PHE A 180 -6.21 -4.26 8.70
N ILE A 181 -6.53 -3.53 7.63
CA ILE A 181 -6.73 -4.11 6.29
C ILE A 181 -5.39 -4.42 5.60
N ILE A 182 -4.41 -3.53 5.78
CA ILE A 182 -3.16 -3.56 5.02
C ILE A 182 -1.98 -4.12 5.85
N GLY A 183 -2.09 -4.08 7.18
CA GLY A 183 -1.02 -4.41 8.12
C GLY A 183 -0.25 -3.19 8.61
N SER A 184 0.42 -3.36 9.76
CA SER A 184 1.17 -2.28 10.42
C SER A 184 2.57 -2.11 9.81
N PRO A 185 3.23 -0.93 9.99
CA PRO A 185 4.63 -0.74 9.58
C PRO A 185 5.59 -1.77 10.18
N PHE A 186 5.31 -2.25 11.40
CA PHE A 186 6.11 -3.28 12.06
C PHE A 186 5.94 -4.63 11.37
N THR A 187 4.70 -5.03 11.09
CA THR A 187 4.41 -6.25 10.32
C THR A 187 5.08 -6.22 8.95
N GLN A 188 5.07 -5.08 8.26
CA GLN A 188 5.73 -4.92 6.95
C GLN A 188 7.26 -4.94 7.02
N ARG A 189 7.84 -4.71 8.20
CA ARG A 189 9.28 -4.90 8.40
C ARG A 189 9.61 -6.38 8.58
N LEU A 190 8.82 -7.10 9.37
CA LEU A 190 8.95 -8.55 9.55
C LEU A 190 8.83 -9.30 8.22
N VAL A 191 7.79 -8.97 7.43
CA VAL A 191 7.62 -9.50 6.06
C VAL A 191 8.86 -9.29 5.19
N ARG A 192 9.47 -8.10 5.23
CA ARG A 192 10.66 -7.82 4.41
C ARG A 192 11.90 -8.58 4.88
N PHE A 193 12.00 -8.89 6.17
CA PHE A 193 13.05 -9.79 6.67
C PHE A 193 12.81 -11.22 6.17
N ASP A 194 11.58 -11.72 6.23
CA ASP A 194 11.22 -13.04 5.71
C ASP A 194 11.45 -13.14 4.19
N GLU A 195 11.05 -12.13 3.41
CA GLU A 195 11.35 -12.05 1.97
C GLU A 195 12.86 -12.06 1.69
N ARG A 196 13.65 -11.39 2.54
CA ARG A 196 15.11 -11.40 2.41
C ARG A 196 15.68 -12.78 2.74
N ARG A 197 15.20 -13.45 3.78
CA ARG A 197 15.58 -14.84 4.11
C ARG A 197 15.28 -15.78 2.95
N VAL A 198 14.07 -15.73 2.38
CA VAL A 198 13.71 -16.53 1.19
C VAL A 198 14.67 -16.25 0.03
N SER A 199 14.97 -14.98 -0.26
CA SER A 199 15.93 -14.61 -1.32
C SER A 199 17.34 -15.15 -1.05
N ASP A 200 17.79 -15.15 0.20
CA ASP A 200 19.10 -15.67 0.58
C ASP A 200 19.11 -17.21 0.46
N LEU A 201 18.07 -17.91 0.90
CA LEU A 201 17.94 -19.37 0.76
C LEU A 201 17.86 -19.81 -0.71
N GLN A 202 17.14 -19.06 -1.55
CA GLN A 202 17.13 -19.27 -3.00
C GLN A 202 18.52 -19.10 -3.61
N THR A 203 19.26 -18.08 -3.17
CA THR A 203 20.64 -17.87 -3.62
C THR A 203 21.53 -19.03 -3.20
N LEU A 204 21.42 -19.49 -1.94
CA LEU A 204 22.17 -20.63 -1.42
C LEU A 204 21.86 -21.92 -2.20
N GLN A 205 20.59 -22.19 -2.46
CA GLN A 205 20.16 -23.31 -3.30
C GLN A 205 20.86 -23.28 -4.66
N TRP A 206 20.86 -22.14 -5.34
CA TRP A 206 21.54 -22.02 -6.64
C TRP A 206 23.05 -22.19 -6.57
N GLN A 207 23.70 -21.74 -5.49
CA GLN A 207 25.14 -21.97 -5.29
C GLN A 207 25.44 -23.46 -5.04
N ILE A 208 24.59 -24.16 -4.28
CA ILE A 208 24.71 -25.61 -4.05
C ILE A 208 24.54 -26.38 -5.38
N VAL A 209 23.53 -26.02 -6.18
CA VAL A 209 23.31 -26.62 -7.51
C VAL A 209 24.50 -26.36 -8.44
N ASN A 210 25.04 -25.14 -8.45
CA ASN A 210 26.25 -24.84 -9.24
C ASN A 210 27.46 -25.65 -8.77
N TYR A 211 27.65 -25.79 -7.46
CA TYR A 211 28.71 -26.61 -6.88
C TYR A 211 28.59 -28.09 -7.28
N TRP A 212 27.37 -28.63 -7.22
CA TRP A 212 27.04 -29.98 -7.70
C TRP A 212 27.41 -30.15 -9.17
N GLN A 213 26.96 -29.24 -10.03
CA GLN A 213 27.25 -29.31 -11.46
C GLN A 213 28.75 -29.24 -11.77
N GLN A 214 29.56 -28.59 -10.93
CA GLN A 214 31.00 -28.48 -11.15
C GLN A 214 31.80 -29.65 -10.57
N LYS A 215 31.39 -30.19 -9.41
CA LYS A 215 32.19 -31.15 -8.64
C LYS A 215 31.56 -32.54 -8.51
N GLY A 216 30.32 -32.71 -8.95
CA GLY A 216 29.57 -33.97 -8.89
C GLY A 216 29.23 -34.42 -7.47
N LYS A 217 29.24 -33.51 -6.49
CA LYS A 217 28.84 -33.77 -5.11
C LYS A 217 28.31 -32.51 -4.44
N ILE A 218 27.42 -32.66 -3.48
CA ILE A 218 26.93 -31.58 -2.62
C ILE A 218 28.05 -31.09 -1.69
N PRO A 219 28.16 -29.78 -1.37
CA PRO A 219 29.16 -29.26 -0.44
C PRO A 219 28.94 -29.84 0.97
N ALA A 220 30.02 -30.15 1.70
CA ALA A 220 29.86 -30.73 3.04
C ALA A 220 29.47 -29.68 4.09
N LYS A 221 29.76 -28.41 3.80
CA LYS A 221 29.49 -27.24 4.65
C LYS A 221 29.42 -25.98 3.81
N PHE A 222 28.74 -24.95 4.32
CA PHE A 222 28.59 -23.67 3.62
C PHE A 222 29.91 -22.98 3.26
N SER A 223 30.97 -23.13 4.04
CA SER A 223 32.28 -22.53 3.71
C SER A 223 32.85 -23.05 2.39
N ASP A 224 32.43 -24.22 1.92
CA ASP A 224 32.88 -24.78 0.64
C ASP A 224 32.29 -24.03 -0.57
N LEU A 225 31.22 -23.24 -0.35
CA LEU A 225 30.61 -22.38 -1.35
C LEU A 225 31.31 -21.02 -1.48
N GLU A 226 32.13 -20.62 -0.50
CA GLU A 226 32.82 -19.33 -0.55
C GLU A 226 33.83 -19.29 -1.69
N ASP A 227 33.74 -18.25 -2.52
CA ASP A 227 34.61 -18.09 -3.67
C ASP A 227 35.11 -16.63 -3.77
N PRO A 228 36.39 -16.38 -3.47
CA PRO A 228 36.99 -15.05 -3.60
C PRO A 228 36.97 -14.49 -5.02
N ILE A 229 36.88 -15.34 -6.06
CA ILE A 229 36.93 -14.91 -7.46
C ILE A 229 35.55 -14.37 -7.89
N SER A 230 34.47 -15.10 -7.65
CA SER A 230 33.11 -14.59 -7.86
C SER A 230 32.68 -13.55 -6.81
N GLY A 231 33.39 -13.49 -5.68
CA GLY A 231 33.05 -12.64 -4.55
C GLY A 231 31.87 -13.16 -3.73
N PHE A 232 31.43 -14.39 -3.96
CA PHE A 232 30.32 -14.99 -3.22
C PHE A 232 30.73 -15.28 -1.78
N ARG A 233 29.91 -14.78 -0.85
CA ARG A 233 29.97 -15.10 0.57
C ARG A 233 28.60 -15.58 1.03
N VAL A 234 28.61 -16.57 1.91
CA VAL A 234 27.39 -17.15 2.47
C VAL A 234 26.65 -16.06 3.25
N PRO A 235 25.40 -15.71 2.86
CA PRO A 235 24.62 -14.75 3.62
C PRO A 235 24.28 -15.30 5.02
N SER A 236 24.07 -14.40 5.96
CA SER A 236 23.55 -14.71 7.29
C SER A 236 22.20 -14.03 7.47
N ASP A 237 21.43 -14.45 8.46
CA ASP A 237 20.13 -13.87 8.77
C ASP A 237 20.24 -12.34 8.91
N PRO A 238 19.47 -11.55 8.14
CA PRO A 238 19.60 -10.09 8.10
C PRO A 238 19.11 -9.37 9.37
N GLU A 239 18.37 -10.06 10.24
CA GLU A 239 17.84 -9.53 11.49
C GLU A 239 18.70 -9.95 12.69
N THR A 240 19.12 -11.21 12.74
CA THR A 240 19.83 -11.79 13.90
C THR A 240 21.33 -11.94 13.70
N GLY A 241 21.80 -11.96 12.45
CA GLY A 241 23.19 -12.24 12.10
C GLY A 241 23.60 -13.71 12.24
N VAL A 242 22.67 -14.60 12.61
CA VAL A 242 22.92 -16.04 12.75
C VAL A 242 23.01 -16.68 11.37
N ALA A 243 23.90 -17.66 11.21
CA ALA A 243 24.01 -18.41 9.94
C ALA A 243 22.75 -19.26 9.69
N TYR A 244 22.37 -19.42 8.42
CA TYR A 244 21.27 -20.31 8.05
C TYR A 244 21.59 -21.77 8.40
N GLY A 245 20.55 -22.59 8.60
CA GLY A 245 20.72 -24.03 8.83
C GLY A 245 20.99 -24.76 7.51
N TYR A 246 21.88 -25.75 7.57
CA TYR A 246 22.22 -26.58 6.42
C TYR A 246 22.61 -27.98 6.85
N GLU A 247 21.97 -28.96 6.23
CA GLU A 247 22.25 -30.37 6.46
C GLU A 247 22.27 -31.14 5.13
N VAL A 248 23.23 -32.04 4.99
CA VAL A 248 23.30 -32.98 3.87
C VAL A 248 22.57 -34.24 4.31
N LEU A 249 21.49 -34.57 3.62
CA LEU A 249 20.64 -35.72 3.95
C LEU A 249 21.10 -36.96 3.20
N GLU A 250 21.33 -36.82 1.89
CA GLU A 250 21.77 -37.88 0.99
C GLU A 250 22.82 -37.34 0.00
N ALA A 251 23.23 -38.16 -0.98
CA ALA A 251 24.23 -37.76 -1.96
C ALA A 251 23.78 -36.60 -2.87
N ASP A 252 22.48 -36.53 -3.16
CA ASP A 252 21.80 -35.57 -4.03
C ASP A 252 20.68 -34.79 -3.30
N ALA A 253 20.53 -34.99 -1.98
CA ALA A 253 19.53 -34.31 -1.16
C ALA A 253 20.15 -33.51 -0.01
N PHE A 254 19.63 -32.31 0.21
CA PHE A 254 20.04 -31.40 1.28
C PHE A 254 18.85 -30.61 1.83
N GLU A 255 19.05 -30.02 3.00
CA GLU A 255 18.05 -29.19 3.66
C GLU A 255 18.60 -27.80 3.98
N LEU A 256 17.75 -26.78 3.82
CA LEU A 256 18.03 -25.38 4.16
C LEU A 256 17.01 -24.87 5.16
N CYS A 257 17.47 -24.36 6.31
CA CYS A 257 16.59 -23.87 7.37
C CYS A 257 16.76 -22.37 7.63
N ALA A 258 15.66 -21.71 7.95
CA ALA A 258 15.66 -20.36 8.49
C ALA A 258 14.53 -20.19 9.52
N THR A 259 14.67 -19.19 10.38
CA THR A 259 13.61 -18.79 11.33
C THR A 259 12.84 -17.61 10.76
N PHE A 260 11.56 -17.79 10.48
CA PHE A 260 10.69 -16.78 9.91
C PHE A 260 9.85 -16.09 10.99
N ASN A 261 9.58 -14.80 10.79
CA ASN A 261 8.79 -14.01 11.74
C ASN A 261 7.28 -14.20 11.56
N LEU A 262 6.84 -14.50 10.34
CA LEU A 262 5.42 -14.64 10.00
C LEU A 262 5.22 -15.85 9.11
N GLN A 263 4.06 -16.50 9.23
CA GLN A 263 3.66 -17.52 8.28
C GLN A 263 3.42 -16.92 6.88
N THR A 264 3.77 -17.69 5.86
CA THR A 264 3.35 -17.43 4.48
C THR A 264 1.85 -17.66 4.40
N LEU A 265 1.07 -16.63 4.05
CA LEU A 265 -0.36 -16.81 3.79
C LEU A 265 -0.53 -17.45 2.41
N THR A 266 -0.52 -18.79 2.36
CA THR A 266 -0.89 -19.54 1.15
C THR A 266 -2.39 -19.43 0.93
N THR A 267 -2.78 -18.96 -0.25
CA THR A 267 -4.18 -18.83 -0.68
C THR A 267 -4.88 -20.19 -0.68
N LYS A 268 -5.58 -20.55 0.40
CA LYS A 268 -6.57 -21.64 0.37
C LYS A 268 -7.99 -21.18 0.10
N GLU A 269 -8.32 -19.90 0.27
CA GLU A 269 -9.69 -19.41 0.07
C GLU A 269 -9.71 -17.92 -0.28
N GLY A 270 -9.53 -17.56 -1.55
CA GLY A 270 -10.04 -16.31 -2.17
C GLY A 270 -9.77 -14.94 -1.49
N LYS A 271 -8.93 -14.85 -0.46
CA LYS A 271 -8.64 -13.64 0.30
C LYS A 271 -7.13 -13.42 0.34
N MET A 272 -6.62 -12.80 -0.71
CA MET A 272 -5.22 -12.36 -0.79
C MET A 272 -4.98 -11.19 0.15
N THR A 273 -4.29 -11.42 1.27
CA THR A 273 -3.63 -10.35 2.03
C THR A 273 -2.22 -10.78 2.46
N LYS A 274 -1.29 -10.80 1.48
CA LYS A 274 0.21 -10.76 1.60
C LYS A 274 0.96 -11.98 2.17
N PRO A 275 2.28 -12.17 1.90
CA PRO A 275 3.22 -11.31 1.18
C PRO A 275 3.75 -11.93 -0.13
N GLN A 276 4.72 -11.23 -0.73
CA GLN A 276 5.26 -11.45 -2.08
C GLN A 276 5.77 -12.88 -2.29
N GLN A 277 5.29 -13.51 -3.36
CA GLN A 277 6.04 -14.56 -4.04
C GLN A 277 6.22 -14.12 -5.48
N ILE A 278 7.45 -14.35 -5.95
CA ILE A 278 7.91 -14.07 -7.30
C ILE A 278 7.02 -14.82 -8.31
N ARG A 279 6.82 -14.16 -9.44
CA ARG A 279 6.19 -14.64 -10.67
C ARG A 279 6.82 -15.95 -11.15
N TYR A 280 6.21 -17.08 -10.82
CA TYR A 280 6.14 -18.22 -11.73
C TYR A 280 4.67 -18.65 -11.80
N PRO A 281 4.04 -18.67 -12.99
CA PRO A 281 2.78 -19.36 -13.14
C PRO A 281 3.05 -20.83 -12.86
N ALA A 282 2.55 -21.33 -11.73
CA ALA A 282 2.35 -22.75 -11.53
C ALA A 282 1.28 -23.17 -12.54
N ALA A 283 1.72 -23.48 -13.76
CA ALA A 283 0.92 -24.27 -14.67
C ALA A 283 0.77 -25.64 -14.02
N ASP A 284 -0.49 -26.05 -13.86
CA ASP A 284 -0.88 -27.36 -13.36
C ASP A 284 -0.05 -28.46 -14.06
N GLY A 285 0.94 -29.00 -13.35
CA GLY A 285 1.85 -30.03 -13.87
C GLY A 285 3.34 -29.87 -13.53
N PHE A 286 3.81 -28.69 -13.12
CA PHE A 286 5.22 -28.47 -12.71
C PHE A 286 5.36 -28.25 -11.20
N ALA A 287 5.03 -29.28 -10.42
CA ALA A 287 5.28 -29.29 -8.98
C ALA A 287 6.68 -29.86 -8.68
N GLY A 288 7.73 -29.16 -9.11
CA GLY A 288 9.08 -29.39 -8.63
C GLY A 288 9.41 -28.38 -7.54
N ASN A 289 9.29 -28.76 -6.27
CA ASN A 289 10.03 -28.26 -5.09
C ASN A 289 10.36 -26.74 -4.91
N GLU A 290 9.71 -25.82 -5.63
CA GLU A 290 10.02 -24.37 -5.61
C GLU A 290 9.16 -23.57 -4.62
N ASN A 291 8.28 -24.24 -3.86
CA ASN A 291 7.43 -23.57 -2.89
C ASN A 291 8.24 -23.18 -1.64
N TRP A 292 8.54 -21.89 -1.50
CA TRP A 292 9.18 -21.31 -0.30
C TRP A 292 8.15 -20.88 0.76
N ALA A 293 6.96 -21.47 0.74
CA ALA A 293 5.98 -21.26 1.81
C ALA A 293 6.52 -21.81 3.14
N HIS A 294 6.44 -20.98 4.18
CA HIS A 294 6.92 -21.28 5.52
C HIS A 294 5.86 -20.94 6.57
N GLU A 295 5.99 -21.53 7.77
CA GLU A 295 5.22 -21.12 8.95
C GLU A 295 5.98 -20.03 9.72
N GLU A 296 5.39 -19.54 10.81
CA GLU A 296 6.13 -18.72 11.78
C GLU A 296 7.07 -19.63 12.59
N GLY A 297 8.29 -19.18 12.82
CA GLY A 297 9.33 -19.95 13.50
C GLY A 297 10.29 -20.65 12.54
N GLU A 298 10.97 -21.67 13.03
CA GLU A 298 11.93 -22.43 12.23
C GLU A 298 11.22 -23.27 11.17
N THR A 299 11.61 -23.10 9.92
CA THR A 299 11.15 -23.93 8.80
C THR A 299 12.34 -24.37 7.98
N CYS A 300 12.36 -25.66 7.65
CA CYS A 300 13.40 -26.28 6.83
C CYS A 300 12.84 -26.76 5.50
N PHE A 301 13.62 -26.56 4.45
CA PHE A 301 13.26 -26.85 3.07
C PHE A 301 14.16 -27.94 2.51
N MET A 302 13.59 -29.13 2.35
CA MET A 302 14.27 -30.24 1.70
C MET A 302 14.33 -30.03 0.18
N ARG A 303 15.52 -30.21 -0.39
CA ARG A 303 15.81 -30.08 -1.82
C ARG A 303 16.57 -31.31 -2.31
N THR A 304 16.08 -31.89 -3.40
CA THR A 304 16.72 -33.00 -4.10
C THR A 304 17.12 -32.52 -5.49
N ILE A 305 18.39 -32.70 -5.84
CA ILE A 305 18.93 -32.33 -7.15
C ILE A 305 18.65 -33.48 -8.10
N ASP A 306 17.78 -33.27 -9.08
CA ASP A 306 17.61 -34.22 -10.18
C ASP A 306 18.84 -34.17 -11.11
N PRO A 307 19.64 -35.26 -11.19
CA PRO A 307 20.86 -35.27 -12.00
C PRO A 307 20.61 -35.22 -13.52
N GLU A 308 19.41 -35.57 -13.99
CA GLU A 308 19.04 -35.47 -15.41
C GLU A 308 18.77 -34.02 -15.80
N LEU A 309 18.08 -33.27 -14.92
CA LEU A 309 17.83 -31.83 -15.10
C LEU A 309 19.08 -30.99 -14.82
N TYR A 310 19.91 -31.41 -13.85
CA TYR A 310 21.12 -30.70 -13.43
C TYR A 310 22.36 -31.58 -13.53
N PRO A 311 22.78 -31.96 -14.75
CA PRO A 311 23.91 -32.87 -14.95
C PRO A 311 25.23 -32.22 -14.54
N VAL A 312 26.17 -33.06 -14.08
CA VAL A 312 27.55 -32.65 -13.84
C VAL A 312 28.20 -32.23 -15.16
N ARG A 313 28.76 -31.02 -15.18
CA ARG A 313 29.47 -30.46 -16.33
C ARG A 313 30.75 -31.25 -16.54
N THR A 314 30.68 -32.24 -17.42
CA THR A 314 31.87 -32.91 -17.93
C THR A 314 32.65 -31.90 -18.77
N MET A 315 33.90 -31.61 -18.37
CA MET A 315 34.80 -30.89 -19.26
C MET A 315 35.05 -31.80 -20.46
N LYS A 316 34.41 -31.52 -21.60
CA LYS A 316 34.84 -32.10 -22.87
C LYS A 316 36.29 -31.66 -23.10
N GLN A 317 37.21 -32.61 -22.98
CA GLN A 317 38.57 -32.49 -23.52
C GLN A 317 38.51 -32.41 -25.05
#